data_AF-A0A3D1IW10-F1
#
_entry.id   AF-A0A3D1IW10-F1
#
_cell.length_a   1.000
_cell.length_b   1.000
_cell.length_c   1.000
_cell.angle_alpha   90.00
_cell.angle_beta   90.00
_cell.angle_gamma   90.00
#
_symmetry.space_group_name_H-M   'P 1'
#
loop_
_entity.id
_entity.type
_entity.pdbx_description
1 polymer ?
#
loop_
_entity_poly.entity_id
_entity_poly.type
_entity_poly.pdbx_seq_one_letter_code
_entity_poly.pdbx_strand_id
1 'polypeptide(L)' 'GKTTTLRTIMGLWQASQGSIAFDGHDITRTGTPDIAQRGIAYVPESMGIFADLSVQENMLLAARA' A
#
# COMPACT_ATOMS: atom_id res chain seq x y z
N GLY A 1 0.49 9.32 -14.41
CA GLY A 1 0.97 7.95 -14.61
C GLY A 1 1.36 7.30 -13.30
N LYS A 2 2.53 7.63 -12.76
CA LYS A 2 3.16 6.98 -11.58
C LYS A 2 2.23 6.77 -10.37
N THR A 3 1.71 7.85 -9.78
CA THR A 3 0.87 7.77 -8.57
C THR A 3 -0.42 7.00 -8.83
N THR A 4 -1.02 7.16 -10.01
CA THR A 4 -2.20 6.38 -10.42
C THR A 4 -1.86 4.90 -10.45
N THR A 5 -0.76 4.51 -11.10
CA THR A 5 -0.32 3.12 -11.18
C THR A 5 -0.09 2.51 -9.79
N LEU A 6 0.65 3.21 -8.92
CA LEU A 6 0.91 2.71 -7.56
C LEU A 6 -0.38 2.58 -6.74
N ARG A 7 -1.28 3.56 -6.84
CA ARG A 7 -2.59 3.50 -6.17
C ARG A 7 -3.47 2.36 -6.70
N THR A 8 -3.42 2.08 -8.01
CA THR A 8 -4.13 0.94 -8.59
C THR A 8 -3.56 -0.39 -8.10
N ILE A 9 -2.22 -0.54 -8.05
CA ILE A 9 -1.57 -1.75 -7.50
C ILE A 9 -1.99 -1.98 -6.04
N MET A 10 -2.11 -0.91 -5.26
CA MET A 10 -2.52 -0.99 -3.84
C MET A 10 -4.03 -1.14 -3.62
N GLY A 11 -4.82 -1.35 -4.68
CA GLY A 11 -6.28 -1.50 -4.58
C GLY A 11 -7.03 -0.21 -4.18
N LEU A 12 -6.35 0.94 -4.17
CA LEU A 12 -6.96 2.25 -3.89
C LEU A 12 -7.76 2.79 -5.08
N TRP A 13 -7.45 2.31 -6.28
CA TRP A 13 -8.14 2.62 -7.54
C TRP A 13 -8.39 1.31 -8.29
N GLN A 14 -9.55 1.17 -8.93
CA GLN A 14 -9.83 0.02 -9.79
C GLN A 14 -9.08 0.15 -11.12
N ALA A 15 -8.46 -0.94 -11.57
CA ALA A 15 -7.95 -1.04 -12.92
C ALA A 15 -9.12 -1.00 -13.91
N SER A 16 -9.07 -0.11 -14.90
CA SER A 16 -10.10 -0.03 -15.93
C SER A 16 -10.09 -1.26 -16.85
N GLN A 17 -8.90 -1.81 -17.12
CA GLN A 17 -8.65 -3.03 -17.89
C GLN A 17 -7.34 -3.69 -17.45
N GLY A 18 -7.15 -4.96 -17.82
CA GLY A 18 -5.95 -5.74 -17.50
C GLY A 18 -6.03 -6.46 -16.15
N SER A 19 -4.90 -6.99 -15.71
CA SER A 19 -4.75 -7.68 -14.43
C SER A 19 -3.46 -7.28 -13.72
N ILE A 20 -3.46 -7.46 -12.40
CA ILE A 20 -2.33 -7.21 -11.51
C ILE A 20 -2.10 -8.49 -10.74
N ALA A 21 -0.88 -9.03 -10.83
CA ALA A 21 -0.48 -10.20 -10.07
C ALA A 21 0.73 -9.89 -9.20
N PHE A 22 0.74 -10.45 -7.99
CA PHE A 22 1.88 -10.42 -7.08
C PHE A 22 2.13 -11.82 -6.54
N ASP A 23 3.37 -12.29 -6.65
CA ASP A 23 3.79 -13.63 -6.23
C ASP A 23 2.87 -14.75 -6.76
N GLY A 24 2.55 -14.68 -8.06
CA GLY A 24 1.65 -15.63 -8.73
C GLY A 24 0.16 -15.50 -8.38
N HIS A 25 -0.24 -14.59 -7.49
CA HIS A 25 -1.62 -14.37 -7.09
C HIS A 25 -2.22 -13.15 -7.78
N ASP A 26 -3.42 -13.29 -8.34
CA ASP A 26 -4.20 -12.16 -8.85
C ASP A 26 -4.66 -11.26 -7.69
N ILE A 27 -4.28 -9.98 -7.75
CA ILE A 27 -4.67 -8.95 -6.79
C ILE A 27 -5.50 -7.82 -7.42
N THR A 28 -5.95 -7.98 -8.68
CA THR A 28 -6.64 -6.95 -9.46
C THR A 28 -7.87 -6.36 -8.78
N ARG A 29 -8.56 -7.17 -7.97
CA ARG A 29 -9.79 -6.79 -7.25
C ARG A 29 -9.66 -6.96 -5.73
N THR A 30 -8.44 -7.06 -5.24
CA THR A 30 -8.15 -7.27 -3.82
C THR A 30 -8.14 -5.93 -3.08
N GLY A 31 -8.69 -5.91 -1.86
CA GLY A 31 -8.68 -4.71 -1.02
C GLY A 31 -7.28 -4.40 -0.47
N THR A 32 -7.02 -3.13 -0.17
CA THR A 32 -5.73 -2.70 0.41
C THR A 32 -5.30 -3.47 1.65
N PRO A 33 -6.18 -3.83 2.63
CA PRO A 33 -5.77 -4.63 3.79
C PRO A 33 -5.20 -6.01 3.41
N ASP A 34 -5.84 -6.71 2.49
CA ASP A 34 -5.41 -8.03 2.03
C ASP A 34 -4.12 -7.95 1.21
N ILE A 35 -3.94 -6.87 0.43
CA ILE A 35 -2.69 -6.59 -0.29
C ILE A 35 -1.54 -6.35 0.71
N ALA A 36 -1.80 -5.60 1.79
CA ALA A 36 -0.81 -5.34 2.83
C ALA A 36 -0.38 -6.62 3.57
N GLN A 37 -1.35 -7.50 3.88
CA GLN A 37 -1.08 -8.80 4.51
C GLN A 37 -0.24 -9.74 3.61
N ARG A 38 -0.21 -9.51 2.29
CA ARG A 38 0.67 -10.22 1.35
C ARG A 38 2.10 -9.67 1.33
N GLY A 39 2.41 -8.68 2.16
CA GLY A 39 3.76 -8.12 2.29
C GLY A 39 4.05 -6.92 1.39
N ILE A 40 3.01 -6.30 0.80
CA ILE A 40 3.18 -5.08 0.00
C ILE A 40 2.87 -3.85 0.85
N ALA A 41 3.86 -2.98 1.05
CA ALA A 41 3.68 -1.69 1.71
C ALA A 41 3.73 -0.54 0.70
N TYR A 42 2.98 0.53 0.97
CA TYR A 42 2.95 1.74 0.15
C TYR A 42 3.16 2.98 0.99
N VAL A 43 4.20 3.75 0.63
CA VAL A 43 4.52 5.05 1.21
C VAL A 43 4.13 6.12 0.19
N PRO A 44 3.03 6.86 0.39
CA PRO A 44 2.67 7.95 -0.51
C PRO A 44 3.68 9.10 -0.42
N GLU A 45 3.80 9.87 -1.50
CA GLU A 45 4.65 11.07 -1.56
C GLU A 45 4.29 12.10 -0.48
N SER A 46 3.02 12.17 -0.11
CA SER A 46 2.50 13.03 0.96
C SER A 46 2.43 12.33 2.33
N MET A 47 3.16 11.23 2.54
CA MET A 47 3.14 10.52 3.82
C MET A 47 3.69 11.43 4.92
N GLY A 48 2.83 11.80 5.85
CA GLY A 48 3.23 12.48 7.08
C GLY A 48 3.79 11.49 8.08
N ILE A 49 4.72 11.94 8.90
CA ILE A 49 5.06 11.29 10.17
C ILE A 49 4.08 11.76 11.24
N PHE A 50 3.88 10.95 12.28
CA PHE A 50 3.14 11.40 13.45
C PHE A 50 4.05 12.33 14.25
N ALA A 51 3.86 13.64 14.04
CA ALA A 51 4.75 14.68 14.56
C ALA A 51 4.82 14.74 16.09
N ASP A 52 3.75 14.30 16.76
CA ASP A 52 3.67 14.22 18.22
C ASP A 52 4.38 12.98 18.80
N LEU A 53 4.87 12.08 17.94
CA LEU A 53 5.56 10.86 18.34
C LEU A 53 7.06 10.98 18.10
N SER A 54 7.85 10.36 18.98
CA SER A 54 9.27 10.16 18.77
C SER A 54 9.54 9.29 17.53
N VAL A 55 10.79 9.30 17.07
CA VAL A 55 11.23 8.42 15.96
C VAL A 55 10.96 6.95 16.29
N GLN A 56 11.27 6.50 17.52
CA GLN A 56 11.04 5.12 17.94
C GLN A 56 9.55 4.74 17.89
N GLU A 57 8.67 5.64 18.34
CA GLU A 57 7.23 5.40 18.33
C GLU A 57 6.67 5.35 16.90
N ASN A 58 7.14 6.23 16.00
CA ASN A 58 6.79 6.16 14.58
C ASN A 58 7.22 4.82 13.96
N MET A 59 8.43 4.35 14.27
CA MET A 59 8.94 3.06 13.77
C MET A 59 8.15 1.88 14.32
N LEU A 60 7.78 1.89 15.60
CA LEU A 60 6.97 0.84 16.22
C LEU A 60 5.56 0.79 15.63
N LEU A 61 4.96 1.96 15.38
CA LEU A 61 3.64 2.06 14.78
C LEU A 61 3.64 1.51 13.34
N ALA A 62 4.66 1.83 12.55
CA ALA A 62 4.82 1.32 11.19
C ALA A 62 5.12 -0.19 11.14
N ALA A 63 5.80 -0.74 12.16
CA ALA A 63 6.11 -2.17 12.25
C ALA A 63 4.93 -3.04 12.69
N ARG A 64 3.89 -2.46 13.29
CA ARG A 64 2.64 -3.16 13.61
C ARG A 64 1.71 -3.12 12.39
N ALA A 65 1.84 -4.14 11.54
CA ALA A 65 0.92 -4.48 10.47
C ALA A 65 0.23 -5.81 10.78
#